data_AF-A0A7H4NWQ1-F1
#
_entry.id   AF-A0A7H4NWQ1-F1
#
_cell.length_a   1.000
_cell.length_b   1.000
_cell.length_c   1.000
_cell.angle_alpha   90.00
_cell.angle_beta   90.00
_cell.angle_gamma   90.00
#
_symmetry.space_group_name_H-M   'P 1'
#
loop_
_entity.id
_entity.type
_entity.pdbx_description
1 polymer ?
#
loop_
_entity_poly.entity_id
_entity_poly.type
_entity_poly.pdbx_seq_one_letter_code
_entity_poly.pdbx_strand_id
1 'polypeptide(L)'
;MINLSENSAFSHQVTFITHPSIQSKAFATWLAERLSASVILQNINKPLAQRLLKDSVILFDIAVSNKKLNSVWRDIIRMQADNPVY
;
A
#
# COMPACT_ATOMS: atom_id res chain seq x y z
N MET A 1 21.09 -18.05 25.73
CA MET A 1 19.95 -18.34 24.85
C MET A 1 19.45 -17.02 24.31
N ILE A 2 19.67 -16.76 23.01
CA ILE A 2 19.17 -15.55 22.34
C ILE A 2 17.68 -15.79 22.11
N ASN A 3 16.84 -14.90 22.61
CA ASN A 3 15.40 -14.97 22.43
C ASN A 3 15.09 -14.68 20.95
N LEU A 4 14.75 -15.73 20.19
CA LEU A 4 14.41 -15.63 18.76
C LEU A 4 12.93 -15.28 18.53
N SER A 5 12.19 -14.86 19.56
CA SER A 5 10.76 -14.57 19.46
C SER A 5 10.40 -13.20 18.87
N GLU A 6 11.37 -12.37 18.48
CA GLU A 6 11.08 -11.01 17.99
C GLU A 6 11.02 -10.87 16.45
N ASN A 7 11.08 -11.96 15.67
CA ASN A 7 11.39 -11.84 14.24
C ASN A 7 10.34 -12.36 13.23
N SER A 8 9.05 -12.44 13.56
CA SER A 8 8.05 -12.91 12.58
C SER A 8 6.71 -12.16 12.54
N ALA A 9 6.63 -10.94 13.05
CA ALA A 9 5.39 -10.15 13.00
C ALA A 9 5.56 -8.83 12.22
N PHE A 10 6.35 -8.84 11.14
CA PHE A 10 6.10 -7.83 10.11
C PHE A 10 4.74 -8.15 9.52
N SER A 11 3.72 -7.40 9.96
CA SER A 11 2.45 -7.31 9.25
C SER A 11 2.76 -6.70 7.89
N HIS A 12 3.08 -7.55 6.92
CA HIS A 12 3.34 -7.12 5.55
C HIS A 12 2.03 -6.51 5.04
N GLN A 13 1.99 -5.18 4.94
CA GLN A 13 0.87 -4.47 4.35
C GLN A 13 1.28 -3.95 2.98
N VAL A 14 0.46 -4.28 1.99
CA VAL A 14 0.55 -3.72 0.64
C VAL A 14 -0.61 -2.74 0.45
N THR A 15 -0.32 -1.49 0.13
CA THR A 15 -1.32 -0.55 -0.36
C THR A 15 -1.31 -0.57 -1.88
N PHE A 16 -2.38 -1.11 -2.47
CA PHE A 16 -2.57 -1.16 -3.92
C PHE A 16 -3.39 0.03 -4.40
N ILE A 17 -2.71 1.00 -5.03
CA ILE A 17 -3.28 2.23 -5.55
C ILE A 17 -3.71 2.02 -7.01
N THR A 18 -5.02 1.97 -7.25
CA THR A 18 -5.60 1.71 -8.58
C THR A 18 -7.03 2.25 -8.68
N HIS A 19 -7.67 2.09 -9.83
CA HIS A 19 -9.10 2.31 -10.00
C HIS A 19 -9.90 1.12 -9.42
N PRO A 20 -10.82 1.32 -8.47
CA PRO A 20 -11.59 0.24 -7.89
C PRO A 20 -12.48 -0.47 -8.93
N SER A 21 -12.26 -1.76 -9.12
CA SER A 21 -13.01 -2.60 -10.03
C SER A 21 -13.16 -4.03 -9.47
N ILE A 22 -13.93 -4.88 -10.14
CA ILE A 22 -14.03 -6.30 -9.79
C ILE A 22 -12.65 -6.96 -9.94
N GLN A 23 -11.93 -6.60 -11.01
CA GLN A 23 -10.61 -7.10 -11.33
C GLN A 23 -9.57 -6.68 -10.28
N SER A 24 -9.57 -5.41 -9.89
CA SER A 24 -8.63 -4.91 -8.88
C SER A 24 -8.87 -5.55 -7.51
N LYS A 25 -10.13 -5.83 -7.16
CA LYS A 25 -10.49 -6.55 -5.93
C LYS A 25 -10.04 -8.00 -5.97
N ALA A 26 -10.32 -8.71 -7.07
CA ALA A 26 -9.89 -10.09 -7.26
C ALA A 26 -8.36 -10.22 -7.19
N PHE A 27 -7.64 -9.28 -7.83
CA PHE A 27 -6.19 -9.21 -7.76
C PHE A 27 -5.68 -8.94 -6.34
N ALA A 28 -6.30 -7.99 -5.61
CA ALA A 28 -5.94 -7.72 -4.22
C ALA A 28 -6.13 -8.93 -3.30
N THR A 29 -7.23 -9.68 -3.47
CA THR A 29 -7.47 -10.93 -2.73
C THR A 29 -6.42 -11.99 -3.06
N TRP A 30 -6.18 -12.24 -4.35
CA TRP A 30 -5.16 -13.18 -4.80
C TRP A 30 -3.76 -12.82 -4.26
N LEU A 31 -3.41 -11.54 -4.29
CA LEU A 31 -2.12 -11.04 -3.81
C LEU A 31 -1.99 -11.22 -2.29
N ALA A 32 -3.07 -10.95 -1.54
CA ALA A 32 -3.11 -11.12 -0.08
C ALA A 32 -2.86 -12.59 0.30
N GLU A 33 -3.54 -13.53 -0.36
CA GLU A 33 -3.35 -14.96 -0.17
C GLU A 33 -1.93 -15.40 -0.53
N ARG A 34 -1.43 -14.93 -1.70
CA ARG A 34 -0.11 -15.33 -2.21
C ARG A 34 1.04 -14.88 -1.32
N LEU A 35 0.93 -13.68 -0.75
CA LEU A 35 1.97 -13.09 0.10
C LEU A 35 1.76 -13.34 1.59
N SER A 36 0.62 -13.92 1.99
CA SER A 36 0.19 -13.97 3.41
C SER A 36 0.26 -12.58 4.07
N ALA A 37 -0.24 -11.57 3.35
CA ALA A 37 -0.09 -10.15 3.65
C ALA A 37 -1.44 -9.43 3.59
N SER A 38 -1.58 -8.33 4.34
CA SER A 38 -2.76 -7.47 4.22
C SER A 38 -2.64 -6.63 2.95
N VAL A 39 -3.65 -6.67 2.07
CA VAL A 39 -3.68 -5.82 0.86
C VAL A 39 -4.84 -4.83 0.97
N ILE A 40 -4.51 -3.54 1.04
CA ILE A 40 -5.48 -2.45 1.07
C ILE A 40 -5.64 -1.89 -0.34
N LEU A 41 -6.87 -1.87 -0.84
CA LEU A 41 -7.20 -1.23 -2.10
C LEU A 41 -7.44 0.27 -1.90
N GLN A 42 -6.55 1.11 -2.44
CA GLN A 42 -6.68 2.56 -2.43
C GLN A 42 -7.14 3.07 -3.79
N ASN A 43 -8.22 3.84 -3.81
CA ASN A 43 -8.69 4.47 -5.04
C ASN A 43 -7.71 5.57 -5.47
N ILE A 44 -7.13 5.44 -6.67
CA ILE A 44 -6.18 6.40 -7.25
C ILE A 44 -6.76 7.81 -7.40
N ASN A 45 -8.09 7.95 -7.52
CA ASN A 45 -8.75 9.25 -7.67
C ASN A 45 -9.11 9.89 -6.32
N LYS A 46 -8.89 9.20 -5.21
CA LYS A 46 -9.17 9.72 -3.87
C LYS A 46 -7.85 9.93 -3.13
N PRO A 47 -7.71 11.01 -2.36
CA PRO A 47 -6.57 11.17 -1.48
C PRO A 47 -6.51 10.01 -0.49
N LEU A 48 -5.31 9.76 0.02
CA LEU A 48 -5.08 8.74 1.02
C LEU A 48 -5.86 9.11 2.30
N ALA A 49 -6.82 8.28 2.70
CA ALA A 49 -7.72 8.57 3.83
C ALA A 49 -7.07 8.32 5.19
N GLN A 50 -6.09 7.41 5.25
CA GLN A 50 -5.39 6.99 6.47
C GLN A 50 -3.89 6.99 6.20
N ARG A 51 -3.05 7.25 7.22
CA ARG A 51 -1.59 7.20 7.04
C ARG A 51 -1.14 5.81 6.59
N LEU A 52 -0.10 5.75 5.77
CA LEU A 52 0.53 4.49 5.40
C LEU A 52 1.19 3.88 6.64
N LEU A 53 1.06 2.56 6.82
CA LEU A 53 1.78 1.88 7.89
C LEU A 53 3.29 1.94 7.62
N LYS A 54 4.07 1.99 8.72
CA LYS A 54 5.52 1.85 8.67
C LYS A 54 5.87 0.54 7.97
N ASP A 55 6.88 0.58 7.11
CA ASP A 55 7.36 -0.56 6.31
C ASP A 55 6.31 -1.17 5.35
N SER A 56 5.28 -0.40 4.99
CA SER A 56 4.30 -0.82 3.97
C SER A 56 4.87 -0.74 2.56
N VAL A 57 4.42 -1.66 1.71
CA VAL A 57 4.74 -1.69 0.28
C VAL A 57 3.65 -0.97 -0.49
N ILE A 58 4.02 -0.09 -1.41
CA ILE A 58 3.07 0.58 -2.31
C ILE A 58 3.13 -0.09 -3.67
N LEU A 59 2.00 -0.62 -4.12
CA LEU A 59 1.81 -1.06 -5.50
C LEU A 59 1.00 0.01 -6.23
N PHE A 60 1.57 0.59 -7.29
CA PHE A 60 0.94 1.68 -8.04
C PHE A 60 0.61 1.24 -9.46
N ASP A 61 -0.67 1.31 -9.84
CA ASP A 61 -1.14 0.89 -11.14
C ASP A 61 -0.90 1.97 -12.21
N ILE A 62 0.10 1.74 -13.05
CA ILE A 62 0.48 2.68 -14.11
C ILE A 62 -0.56 2.77 -15.23
N ALA A 63 -1.34 1.72 -15.48
CA ALA A 63 -2.27 1.65 -16.61
C ALA A 63 -3.48 2.57 -16.41
N VAL A 64 -3.87 2.82 -15.16
CA VAL A 64 -4.97 3.73 -14.78
C VAL A 64 -4.48 5.11 -14.35
N SER A 65 -3.17 5.33 -14.35
CA SER A 65 -2.53 6.57 -13.90
C SER A 65 -2.40 7.60 -15.03
N ASN A 66 -2.04 8.84 -14.68
CA ASN A 66 -1.63 9.87 -15.63
C ASN A 66 -0.67 10.86 -14.97
N LYS A 67 -0.10 11.79 -15.74
CA LYS A 67 0.90 12.76 -15.24
C LYS A 67 0.42 13.55 -14.01
N LYS A 68 -0.87 13.94 -13.99
CA LYS A 68 -1.46 14.68 -12.86
C LYS A 68 -1.56 13.79 -11.62
N LEU A 69 -2.14 12.59 -11.76
CA LEU A 69 -2.28 11.63 -10.66
C LEU A 69 -0.91 11.22 -10.10
N ASN A 70 0.09 11.02 -10.97
CA ASN A 70 1.45 10.67 -10.55
C ASN A 70 2.08 11.78 -9.70
N SER A 71 1.85 13.05 -10.06
CA SER A 71 2.33 14.17 -9.26
C SER A 71 1.66 14.18 -7.89
N VAL A 72 0.34 14.10 -7.85
CA VAL A 72 -0.45 14.12 -6.60
C VAL A 72 -0.01 12.98 -5.67
N TRP A 73 0.07 11.75 -6.18
CA TRP A 73 0.44 10.59 -5.38
C TRP A 73 1.88 10.62 -4.89
N ARG A 74 2.82 11.10 -5.73
CA ARG A 74 4.20 11.30 -5.29
C ARG A 74 4.28 12.28 -4.13
N ASP A 75 3.54 13.38 -4.19
CA ASP A 75 3.55 14.40 -3.15
C ASP A 75 2.89 13.85 -1.85
N ILE A 76 1.79 13.10 -1.97
CA ILE A 76 1.16 12.40 -0.83
C ILE A 76 2.13 11.41 -0.17
N ILE A 77 2.79 10.56 -0.96
CA ILE A 77 3.71 9.53 -0.43
C ILE A 77 4.91 10.18 0.27
N ARG A 78 5.47 11.26 -0.30
CA ARG A 78 6.55 12.03 0.34
C ARG A 78 6.13 12.61 1.68
N MET A 79 4.96 13.24 1.76
CA MET A 79 4.44 13.78 3.02
C MET A 79 4.30 12.71 4.12
N GLN A 80 4.01 11.45 3.76
CA GLN A 80 3.95 10.34 4.71
C GLN A 80 5.35 9.86 5.12
N ALA A 81 6.30 9.77 4.17
CA ALA A 81 7.67 9.34 4.43
C ALA A 81 8.43 10.31 5.35
N ASP A 82 8.19 11.62 5.21
CA ASP A 82 8.86 12.67 5.99
C ASP A 82 8.30 12.80 7.43
N ASN A 83 7.18 12.14 7.74
CA ASN A 83 6.53 12.18 9.07
C ASN A 83 6.14 10.77 9.58
N PRO A 84 7.11 9.88 9.86
CA PRO A 84 6.82 8.56 10.39
C PRO A 84 6.20 8.67 11.81
N VAL A 85 5.13 7.92 12.08
CA VAL A 85 4.57 7.77 13.43
C VAL A 85 5.39 6.71 14.17
N TYR A 86 5.89 7.06 15.36
CA TYR A 86 6.62 6.16 16.27
C TYR A 86 5.65 5.44 17.21
#